data_AF-A0A7C4T529-F1
#
_entry.id   AF-A0A7C4T529-F1
#
_cell.length_a   1.000
_cell.length_b   1.000
_cell.length_c   1.000
_cell.angle_alpha   90.00
_cell.angle_beta   90.00
_cell.angle_gamma   90.00
#
_symmetry.space_group_name_H-M   'P 1'
#
loop_
_entity.id
_entity.type
_entity.pdbx_description
1 polymer ?
#
loop_
_entity_poly.entity_id
_entity_poly.type
_entity_poly.pdbx_seq_one_letter_code
_entity_poly.pdbx_strand_id
1 'polypeptide(L)'
;MDKRLWYLIAGTRGGINRARILRRLRERPTNANDLASSLELDYKTVRHHLDVLRENDCVMLLGEPGYAATYALSPRLQVHFEDFLEIWRRVNGGVGEK
;
A
#
# COMPACT_ATOMS: atom_id res chain seq x y z
N MET A 1 12.86 3.01 -12.13
CA MET A 1 11.76 2.04 -11.96
C MET A 1 12.24 0.85 -11.16
N ASP A 2 11.83 0.80 -9.89
CA ASP A 2 12.16 -0.27 -8.96
C ASP A 2 11.48 -1.60 -9.37
N LYS A 3 12.28 -2.61 -9.74
CA LYS A 3 11.78 -3.92 -10.23
C LYS A 3 10.94 -4.64 -9.18
N ARG A 4 11.26 -4.46 -7.90
CA ARG A 4 10.58 -5.12 -6.78
C ARG A 4 9.19 -4.52 -6.57
N LEU A 5 9.09 -3.19 -6.57
CA LEU A 5 7.82 -2.47 -6.51
C LEU A 5 6.94 -2.79 -7.72
N TRP A 6 7.52 -2.90 -8.92
CA TRP A 6 6.77 -3.31 -10.11
C TRP A 6 6.15 -4.70 -9.96
N TYR A 7 6.93 -5.69 -9.54
CA TYR A 7 6.42 -7.04 -9.29
C TYR A 7 5.33 -7.06 -8.20
N LEU A 8 5.53 -6.28 -7.13
CA LEU A 8 4.60 -6.19 -6.00
C LEU A 8 3.22 -5.66 -6.39
N ILE A 9 3.16 -4.74 -7.35
CA ILE A 9 1.91 -4.08 -7.75
C ILE A 9 1.32 -4.66 -9.05
N ALA A 10 2.15 -4.98 -10.03
CA ALA A 10 1.69 -5.45 -11.34
C ALA A 10 1.80 -6.97 -11.53
N GLY A 11 2.77 -7.61 -10.88
CA GLY A 11 3.13 -9.01 -11.12
C GLY A 11 2.41 -10.04 -10.27
N THR A 12 1.40 -9.64 -9.49
CA THR A 12 0.86 -10.46 -8.40
C THR A 12 -0.64 -10.24 -8.22
N ARG A 13 -1.38 -11.31 -7.88
CA ARG A 13 -2.84 -11.30 -7.74
C ARG A 13 -3.37 -10.25 -6.74
N GLY A 14 -2.60 -9.94 -5.69
CA GLY A 14 -2.94 -8.95 -4.66
C GLY A 14 -2.44 -7.52 -4.94
N GLY A 15 -1.83 -7.27 -6.11
CA GLY A 15 -1.16 -6.01 -6.41
C GLY A 15 -2.08 -4.79 -6.40
N ILE A 16 -3.30 -4.93 -6.94
CA ILE A 16 -4.32 -3.86 -6.95
C ILE A 16 -4.69 -3.43 -5.53
N ASN A 17 -4.98 -4.37 -4.63
CA ASN A 17 -5.34 -4.05 -3.25
C ASN A 17 -4.17 -3.43 -2.47
N ARG A 18 -2.93 -3.89 -2.73
CA ARG A 18 -1.73 -3.24 -2.17
C ARG A 18 -1.59 -1.81 -2.65
N ALA A 19 -1.81 -1.52 -3.93
CA ALA A 19 -1.78 -0.16 -4.44
C ALA A 19 -2.87 0.72 -3.81
N ARG A 20 -4.08 0.20 -3.63
CA ARG A 20 -5.17 0.89 -2.92
C ARG A 20 -4.77 1.23 -1.47
N ILE A 21 -4.16 0.29 -0.75
CA ILE A 21 -3.62 0.53 0.61
C ILE A 21 -2.57 1.63 0.59
N LEU A 22 -1.59 1.57 -0.31
CA LEU A 22 -0.53 2.58 -0.41
C LEU A 22 -1.08 3.98 -0.72
N ARG A 23 -2.10 4.08 -1.58
CA ARG A 23 -2.80 5.35 -1.82
C ARG A 23 -3.47 5.90 -0.57
N ARG A 24 -4.19 5.07 0.19
CA ARG A 24 -4.82 5.48 1.46
C ARG A 24 -3.79 5.96 2.47
N LEU A 25 -2.68 5.23 2.60
CA LEU A 25 -1.60 5.59 3.53
C LEU A 25 -0.82 6.85 3.10
N ARG A 26 -0.87 7.22 1.81
CA ARG A 26 -0.32 8.49 1.32
C ARG A 26 -1.12 9.69 1.80
N GLU A 27 -2.45 9.54 1.88
CA GLU A 27 -3.37 10.59 2.36
C GLU A 27 -3.16 10.82 3.85
N ARG A 28 -3.16 9.74 4.65
CA ARG A 28 -2.88 9.80 6.09
C ARG A 28 -2.48 8.41 6.62
N PRO A 29 -1.61 8.33 7.64
CA PRO A 29 -1.38 7.09 8.37
C PRO A 29 -2.68 6.55 9.00
N THR A 30 -2.94 5.24 8.88
CA THR A 30 -4.16 4.61 9.42
C THR A 30 -3.89 3.21 9.93
N ASN A 31 -4.76 2.68 10.79
CA ASN A 31 -4.67 1.29 11.25
C ASN A 31 -5.31 0.29 10.24
N ALA A 32 -5.11 -1.01 10.48
CA ALA A 32 -5.61 -2.07 9.60
C ALA A 32 -7.15 -2.18 9.56
N ASN A 33 -7.86 -1.81 10.63
CA ASN A 33 -9.33 -1.83 10.66
C ASN A 33 -9.90 -0.74 9.76
N ASP A 34 -9.33 0.47 9.81
CA ASP A 34 -9.76 1.59 8.97
C ASP A 34 -9.48 1.30 7.49
N LEU A 35 -8.35 0.68 7.18
CA LEU A 35 -8.06 0.21 5.82
C LEU A 35 -9.08 -0.84 5.35
N ALA A 36 -9.42 -1.82 6.19
CA ALA A 36 -10.41 -2.84 5.86
C ALA A 36 -11.78 -2.23 5.57
N SER A 37 -12.25 -1.33 6.44
CA SER A 37 -13.51 -0.63 6.26
C SER A 37 -13.51 0.27 5.03
N SER A 38 -12.46 1.06 4.83
CA SER A 38 -12.39 2.09 3.78
C SER A 38 -12.11 1.53 2.37
N LEU A 39 -11.62 0.30 2.29
CA LEU A 39 -11.35 -0.40 1.03
C LEU A 39 -12.35 -1.54 0.75
N GLU A 40 -13.29 -1.77 1.65
CA GLU A 40 -14.28 -2.86 1.59
C GLU A 40 -13.60 -4.23 1.45
N LEU A 41 -12.59 -4.47 2.30
CA LEU A 41 -11.81 -5.70 2.33
C LEU A 41 -11.93 -6.39 3.69
N ASP A 42 -11.81 -7.71 3.68
CA ASP A 42 -11.70 -8.47 4.93
C ASP A 42 -10.43 -8.07 5.72
N TYR A 43 -10.55 -7.99 7.04
CA TYR A 43 -9.46 -7.59 7.92
C TYR A 43 -8.21 -8.47 7.77
N LYS A 44 -8.36 -9.80 7.67
CA LYS A 44 -7.22 -10.71 7.49
C LYS A 44 -6.55 -10.50 6.13
N THR A 45 -7.34 -10.15 5.11
CA THR A 45 -6.81 -9.78 3.79
C THR A 45 -5.96 -8.51 3.85
N VAL A 46 -6.43 -7.47 4.55
CA VAL A 46 -5.65 -6.24 4.75
C VAL A 46 -4.38 -6.50 5.55
N ARG A 47 -4.48 -7.26 6.63
CA ARG A 47 -3.32 -7.68 7.44
C ARG A 47 -2.25 -8.36 6.59
N HIS A 48 -2.65 -9.34 5.79
CA HIS A 48 -1.74 -10.03 4.87
C HIS A 48 -1.08 -9.05 3.90
N HIS A 49 -1.82 -8.12 3.30
CA HIS A 49 -1.23 -7.11 2.41
C HIS A 49 -0.26 -6.17 3.12
N LEU A 50 -0.58 -5.72 4.34
CA LEU A 50 0.31 -4.86 5.13
C LEU A 50 1.60 -5.59 5.51
N ASP A 51 1.53 -6.87 5.87
CA ASP A 51 2.70 -7.68 6.17
C ASP A 51 3.62 -7.78 4.94
N VAL A 52 3.06 -8.10 3.76
CA VAL A 52 3.85 -8.15 2.53
C VAL A 52 4.41 -6.77 2.15
N LEU A 53 3.63 -5.69 2.28
CA LEU A 53 4.13 -4.33 2.02
C LEU A 53 5.28 -3.95 2.97
N ARG A 54 5.21 -4.36 4.24
CA ARG A 54 6.25 -4.10 5.24
C ARG A 54 7.53 -4.87 4.94
N GLU A 55 7.42 -6.15 4.58
CA GLU A 55 8.57 -6.97 4.15
C GLU A 55 9.26 -6.41 2.90
N ASN A 56 8.53 -5.62 2.11
CA ASN A 56 9.02 -4.95 0.90
C ASN A 56 9.40 -3.48 1.12
N ASP A 57 9.52 -3.05 2.38
CA ASP A 57 9.91 -1.69 2.78
C ASP A 57 9.05 -0.61 2.08
N CYS A 58 7.76 -0.88 1.94
CA CYS A 58 6.77 0.04 1.39
C CYS A 58 5.99 0.75 2.50
N VAL A 59 5.81 0.08 3.64
CA VAL A 59 5.11 0.64 4.81
C VAL A 59 5.91 0.40 6.08
N MET A 60 5.68 1.23 7.07
CA MET A 60 6.21 1.12 8.42
C MET A 60 5.11 1.28 9.46
N LEU A 61 5.39 0.87 10.69
CA LEU A 61 4.53 1.10 11.85
C LEU A 61 4.88 2.44 12.50
N LEU A 62 3.86 3.14 12.98
CA LEU A 62 3.99 4.24 13.92
C LEU A 62 3.59 3.74 15.30
N GLY A 63 4.52 3.82 16.26
CA GLY A 63 4.33 3.31 17.61
C GLY A 63 4.55 1.80 17.75
N GLU A 64 4.01 1.22 18.82
CA GLU A 64 4.23 -0.19 19.14
C GLU A 64 3.35 -1.14 18.29
N PRO A 65 3.86 -2.35 17.97
CA PRO A 65 3.08 -3.37 17.28
C PRO A 65 1.87 -3.84 18.09
N GLY A 66 0.71 -3.97 17.46
CA GLY A 66 -0.52 -4.40 18.14
C GLY A 66 -1.79 -4.12 17.32
N TYR A 67 -2.95 -4.31 17.95
CA TYR A 67 -4.27 -4.16 17.32
C TYR A 67 -4.59 -2.72 16.88
N ALA A 68 -3.98 -1.73 17.55
CA ALA A 68 -4.11 -0.31 17.25
C ALA A 68 -2.91 0.26 16.47
N ALA A 69 -2.02 -0.61 15.96
CA ALA A 69 -0.83 -0.15 15.28
C ALA A 69 -1.20 0.61 14.00
N THR A 70 -0.67 1.83 13.90
CA THR A 70 -0.91 2.71 12.76
C THR A 70 0.16 2.45 11.71
N TYR A 71 -0.25 2.32 10.46
CA TYR A 71 0.65 2.14 9.33
C TYR A 71 0.86 3.46 8.61
N ALA A 72 2.08 3.68 8.13
CA ALA A 72 2.46 4.80 7.27
C ALA A 72 3.31 4.31 6.11
N LEU A 73 3.47 5.12 5.07
CA LEU A 73 4.45 4.84 4.02
C LEU A 73 5.87 4.85 4.60
N SER A 74 6.72 3.91 4.18
CA SER A 74 8.14 3.94 4.54
C SER A 74 8.81 5.20 3.97
N PRO A 75 9.88 5.72 4.57
CA PRO A 75 10.63 6.85 4.02
C PRO A 75 11.08 6.59 2.57
N ARG A 76 11.52 5.36 2.28
CA ARG A 76 11.90 4.93 0.93
C ARG A 76 10.76 5.11 -0.06
N LEU A 77 9.57 4.63 0.27
CA LEU A 77 8.43 4.75 -0.65
C LEU A 77 7.91 6.19 -0.75
N GLN A 78 8.01 6.99 0.32
CA GLN A 78 7.67 8.42 0.26
C GLN A 78 8.56 9.17 -0.73
N VAL A 79 9.88 8.93 -0.71
CA VAL A 79 10.84 9.53 -1.64
C VAL A 79 10.57 9.10 -3.08
N HIS A 80 10.22 7.82 -3.30
CA HIS A 80 9.98 7.25 -4.62
C HIS A 80 8.50 7.06 -4.94
N PHE A 81 7.63 7.92 -4.40
CA PHE A 81 6.18 7.73 -4.56
C PHE A 81 5.72 7.92 -6.02
N GLU A 82 6.42 8.75 -6.79
CA GLU A 82 6.16 8.94 -8.23
C GLU A 82 6.37 7.66 -9.04
N ASP A 83 7.40 6.86 -8.71
CA ASP A 83 7.62 5.54 -9.33
C ASP A 83 6.40 4.63 -9.08
N PHE A 84 5.85 4.65 -7.86
CA PHE A 84 4.62 3.94 -7.54
C PHE A 84 3.43 4.44 -8.37
N LEU A 85 3.25 5.75 -8.51
CA LEU A 85 2.15 6.33 -9.29
C LEU A 85 2.25 5.97 -10.78
N GLU A 86 3.45 5.94 -11.35
CA GLU A 86 3.66 5.48 -12.72
C GLU A 86 3.27 4.01 -12.89
N ILE A 87 3.73 3.16 -11.98
CA ILE A 87 3.37 1.73 -11.92
C ILE A 87 1.86 1.57 -11.83
N TRP A 88 1.22 2.28 -10.90
CA TRP A 88 -0.21 2.20 -10.65
C TRP A 88 -1.03 2.64 -11.86
N ARG A 89 -0.65 3.74 -12.53
CA ARG A 89 -1.33 4.21 -13.76
C ARG A 89 -1.27 3.19 -14.89
N ARG A 90 -0.15 2.47 -15.03
CA ARG A 90 0.01 1.41 -16.04
C ARG A 90 -0.87 0.20 -15.73
N VAL A 91 -0.97 -0.19 -14.46
CA VAL A 91 -1.79 -1.35 -14.04
C VAL A 91 -3.28 -1.04 -14.06
N ASN A 92 -3.68 0.17 -13.65
CA ASN A 92 -5.07 0.59 -13.57
C ASN A 92 -5.60 1.20 -14.88
N GLY A 93 -4.85 1.08 -15.98
CA GLY A 93 -5.27 1.48 -17.31
C GLY A 93 -5.69 2.94 -17.43
N GLY A 94 -4.81 3.90 -17.08
CA GLY A 94 -4.96 5.29 -17.52
C GLY A 94 -6.30 5.99 -17.23
N VAL A 95 -7.07 5.56 -16.22
CA VAL A 95 -8.22 6.33 -15.76
C VAL A 95 -7.66 7.46 -14.91
N GLY A 96 -7.51 8.61 -15.57
CA GLY A 96 -7.06 9.85 -14.99
C GLY A 96 -7.82 10.19 -13.72
N GLU A 97 -7.07 10.68 -12.76
CA GLU A 97 -7.58 11.60 -11.77
C GLU A 97 -8.11 12.80 -12.57
N LYS A 98 -9.42 12.82 -12.81
CA LYS A 98 -10.17 14.01 -13.20
C LYS A 98 -10.84 14.55 -11.95
#